data_AF-A0A6G0XR77-F1
#
_entry.id   AF-A0A6G0XR77-F1
#
_cell.length_a   1.000
_cell.length_b   1.000
_cell.length_c   1.000
_cell.angle_alpha   90.00
_cell.angle_beta   90.00
_cell.angle_gamma   90.00
#
_symmetry.space_group_name_H-M   'P 1'
#
loop_
_entity.id
_entity.type
_entity.pdbx_description
1 polymer ?
#
loop_
_entity_poly.entity_id
_entity_poly.type
_entity_poly.pdbx_seq_one_letter_code
_entity_poly.pdbx_strand_id
1 'polypeptide(L)'
;MKVFPLSAWFYVGVESINRLCSEAYEPRISVPLAQITCILTLFCTALMVFFVAISMDPGMPEVAGALSPLNHGFNRMFNCSDNITGWLSIPATFATGQGFVQSYSKILTCMAGSGLLPAKMYEKHKTLKTPTYAILFGSVASYALCFVDYYYSLDAMLFNTCMVMGSISYTSQCVGYIYLKKNFRTMERKFKSPLGKAGAMCSIIVWMVLAVAVIGFQGDNQESFIAVLVILFICSMYYQFYAKFRQKFSDEERMSLFFAHVGTPLLVDDRTQFDQIVCSEPQQLQAVQEFTQTHYGRVL
;
A
#
# COMPACT_ATOMS: atom_id res chain seq x y z
N MET A 1 9.81 -18.18 -15.06
CA MET A 1 9.81 -17.15 -14.00
C MET A 1 9.63 -15.72 -14.52
N LYS A 2 9.92 -15.41 -15.81
CA LYS A 2 9.87 -14.04 -16.34
C LYS A 2 8.49 -13.34 -16.32
N VAL A 3 7.41 -14.12 -16.50
CA VAL A 3 6.03 -13.57 -16.56
C VAL A 3 5.43 -13.36 -15.17
N PHE A 4 6.01 -13.96 -14.13
CA PHE A 4 5.43 -13.97 -12.79
C PHE A 4 5.24 -12.55 -12.20
N PRO A 5 6.20 -11.61 -12.34
CA PRO A 5 6.00 -10.23 -11.89
C PRO A 5 4.92 -9.48 -12.66
N LEU A 6 4.79 -9.70 -13.98
CA LEU A 6 3.73 -9.11 -14.79
C LEU A 6 2.34 -9.63 -14.37
N SER A 7 2.22 -10.93 -14.06
CA SER A 7 0.97 -11.49 -13.56
C SER A 7 0.59 -10.93 -12.18
N ALA A 8 1.57 -10.77 -11.28
CA ALA A 8 1.33 -10.19 -9.97
C ALA A 8 0.92 -8.71 -10.04
N TRP A 9 1.52 -7.95 -10.98
CA TRP A 9 1.20 -6.53 -11.22
C TRP A 9 -0.29 -6.30 -11.49
N PHE A 10 -0.98 -7.25 -12.14
CA PHE A 10 -2.40 -7.13 -12.46
C PHE A 10 -3.31 -6.93 -11.23
N TYR A 11 -2.84 -7.34 -10.05
CA TYR A 11 -3.58 -7.25 -8.79
C TYR A 11 -3.04 -6.16 -7.85
N VAL A 12 -2.00 -5.43 -8.26
CA VAL A 12 -1.43 -4.34 -7.46
C VAL A 12 -2.43 -3.18 -7.39
N GLY A 13 -2.58 -2.60 -6.20
CA GLY A 13 -3.44 -1.46 -5.94
C GLY A 13 -4.58 -1.77 -4.97
N VAL A 14 -4.98 -3.04 -4.82
CA VAL A 14 -6.04 -3.48 -3.88
C VAL A 14 -5.71 -3.12 -2.43
N GLU A 15 -4.42 -3.09 -2.08
CA GLU A 15 -3.94 -2.68 -0.77
C GLU A 15 -4.25 -1.21 -0.44
N SER A 16 -4.53 -0.38 -1.44
CA SER A 16 -4.87 1.03 -1.25
C SER A 16 -6.18 1.20 -0.48
N ILE A 17 -7.08 0.20 -0.53
CA ILE A 17 -8.32 0.19 0.25
C ILE A 17 -8.03 0.33 1.75
N ASN A 18 -6.98 -0.33 2.25
CA ASN A 18 -6.58 -0.25 3.66
C ASN A 18 -6.13 1.16 4.06
N ARG A 19 -5.61 1.95 3.12
CA ARG A 19 -5.14 3.33 3.38
C ARG A 19 -6.30 4.31 3.59
N LEU A 20 -7.51 3.91 3.24
CA LEU A 20 -8.73 4.71 3.34
C LEU A 20 -9.63 4.32 4.51
N CYS A 21 -9.11 3.53 5.45
CA CYS A 21 -9.86 3.04 6.60
C CYS A 21 -10.43 4.16 7.48
N SER A 22 -9.79 5.34 7.53
CA SER A 22 -10.27 6.49 8.30
C SER A 22 -11.58 7.10 7.76
N GLU A 23 -11.88 6.86 6.49
CA GLU A 23 -13.04 7.41 5.77
C GLU A 23 -14.14 6.37 5.54
N ALA A 24 -13.82 5.08 5.75
CA ALA A 24 -14.77 4.00 5.58
C ALA A 24 -15.74 3.89 6.76
N TYR A 25 -17.01 3.63 6.45
CA TYR A 25 -18.00 3.26 7.46
C TYR A 25 -17.66 1.87 8.03
N GLU A 26 -17.52 1.77 9.35
CA GLU A 26 -17.14 0.55 10.07
C GLU A 26 -15.95 -0.22 9.44
N PRO A 27 -14.73 0.35 9.48
CA PRO A 27 -13.59 -0.15 8.70
C PRO A 27 -13.17 -1.57 9.09
N ARG A 28 -13.45 -2.02 10.31
CA ARG A 28 -13.11 -3.37 10.80
C ARG A 28 -13.85 -4.49 10.07
N ILE A 29 -14.96 -4.18 9.38
CA ILE A 29 -15.76 -5.14 8.60
C ILE A 29 -15.74 -4.77 7.12
N SER A 30 -15.95 -3.50 6.79
CA SER A 30 -16.09 -3.04 5.40
C SER A 30 -14.81 -3.20 4.59
N VAL A 31 -13.66 -2.88 5.17
CA VAL A 31 -12.35 -2.97 4.49
C VAL A 31 -12.01 -4.40 4.06
N PRO A 32 -12.03 -5.43 4.94
CA PRO A 32 -11.70 -6.79 4.51
C PRO A 32 -12.71 -7.34 3.49
N LEU A 33 -14.00 -7.02 3.62
CA LEU A 33 -15.01 -7.42 2.62
C LEU A 33 -14.77 -6.73 1.26
N ALA A 34 -14.44 -5.44 1.27
CA ALA A 34 -14.09 -4.70 0.05
C ALA A 34 -12.85 -5.29 -0.63
N GLN A 35 -11.83 -5.70 0.13
CA GLN A 35 -10.64 -6.35 -0.44
C GLN A 35 -10.97 -7.69 -1.10
N ILE A 36 -11.77 -8.54 -0.45
CA ILE A 36 -12.15 -9.85 -1.01
C ILE A 36 -12.97 -9.67 -2.28
N THR A 37 -13.99 -8.81 -2.23
CA THR A 37 -14.85 -8.55 -3.39
C THR A 37 -14.07 -7.93 -4.55
N CYS A 38 -13.13 -7.02 -4.28
CA CYS A 38 -12.24 -6.45 -5.27
C CYS A 38 -11.32 -7.48 -5.93
N ILE A 39 -10.71 -8.39 -5.15
CA ILE A 39 -9.87 -9.46 -5.72
C ILE A 39 -10.70 -10.41 -6.58
N LEU A 40 -11.91 -10.77 -6.14
CA LEU A 40 -12.80 -11.64 -6.91
C LEU A 40 -13.25 -10.99 -8.22
N THR A 41 -13.59 -9.70 -8.22
CA THR A 41 -13.95 -9.00 -9.45
C THR A 41 -12.75 -8.86 -10.39
N LEU A 42 -11.57 -8.54 -9.88
CA LEU A 42 -10.33 -8.50 -10.66
C LEU A 42 -10.00 -9.86 -11.26
N PHE A 43 -10.14 -10.94 -10.49
CA PHE A 43 -9.89 -12.29 -10.98
C PHE A 43 -10.86 -12.69 -12.11
N CYS A 44 -12.17 -12.48 -11.91
CA CYS A 44 -13.17 -12.79 -12.93
C CYS A 44 -12.98 -11.96 -14.20
N THR A 45 -12.71 -10.66 -14.06
CA THR A 45 -12.46 -9.77 -15.21
C THR A 45 -11.13 -10.10 -15.91
N ALA A 46 -10.07 -10.44 -15.18
CA ALA A 46 -8.81 -10.91 -15.75
C ALA A 46 -9.01 -12.13 -16.64
N LEU A 47 -9.76 -13.13 -16.14
CA LEU A 47 -10.08 -14.34 -16.92
C LEU A 47 -10.88 -14.00 -18.17
N MET A 48 -11.92 -13.16 -18.05
CA MET A 48 -12.73 -12.75 -19.20
C MET A 48 -11.87 -12.04 -20.26
N VAL A 49 -11.04 -11.08 -19.84
CA VAL A 49 -10.14 -10.35 -20.75
C VAL A 49 -9.13 -11.29 -21.39
N PHE A 50 -8.57 -12.24 -20.63
CA PHE A 50 -7.63 -13.24 -21.15
C PHE A 50 -8.28 -14.13 -22.22
N PHE A 51 -9.48 -14.66 -21.96
CA PHE A 51 -10.21 -15.47 -22.94
C PHE A 51 -10.55 -14.67 -24.20
N VAL A 52 -11.06 -13.45 -24.04
CA VAL A 52 -11.38 -12.57 -25.18
C VAL A 52 -10.13 -12.26 -25.99
N ALA A 53 -9.02 -11.88 -25.36
CA ALA A 53 -7.79 -11.51 -26.05
C ALA A 53 -7.20 -12.66 -26.87
N ILE A 54 -7.32 -13.91 -26.41
CA ILE A 54 -6.78 -15.09 -27.13
C ILE A 54 -7.75 -15.58 -28.21
N SER A 55 -9.06 -15.44 -28.01
CA SER A 55 -10.09 -15.89 -28.98
C SER A 55 -10.26 -14.96 -30.18
N MET A 56 -9.71 -13.75 -30.15
CA MET A 56 -9.77 -12.80 -31.26
C MET A 56 -8.52 -12.91 -32.15
N ASP A 57 -8.69 -12.94 -33.47
CA ASP A 57 -7.56 -12.88 -34.40
C ASP A 57 -6.73 -11.60 -34.18
N PRO A 58 -5.39 -11.67 -34.19
CA PRO A 58 -4.56 -12.81 -34.61
C PRO A 58 -4.32 -13.89 -33.54
N GLY A 59 -4.81 -13.71 -32.31
CA GLY A 59 -4.65 -14.66 -31.21
C GLY A 59 -3.20 -14.85 -30.77
N MET A 60 -2.92 -15.98 -30.12
CA MET A 60 -1.56 -16.35 -29.74
C MET A 60 -0.79 -16.89 -30.96
N PRO A 61 0.50 -16.55 -31.14
CA PRO A 61 1.38 -15.87 -30.19
C PRO A 61 1.46 -14.34 -30.34
N GLU A 62 0.86 -13.76 -31.38
CA GLU A 62 1.02 -12.34 -31.72
C GLU A 62 0.52 -11.40 -30.60
N VAL A 63 -0.60 -11.76 -29.97
CA VAL A 63 -1.18 -11.00 -28.85
C VAL A 63 -0.25 -10.95 -27.62
N ALA A 64 0.66 -11.91 -27.45
CA ALA A 64 1.57 -11.95 -26.30
C ALA A 64 2.65 -10.85 -26.34
N GLY A 65 3.00 -10.36 -27.54
CA GLY A 65 3.96 -9.28 -27.73
C GLY A 65 3.31 -7.88 -27.80
N ALA A 66 1.98 -7.82 -27.82
CA ALA A 66 1.25 -6.57 -27.95
C ALA A 66 1.27 -5.76 -26.65
N LEU A 67 1.57 -4.47 -26.74
CA LEU A 67 1.60 -3.56 -25.60
C LEU A 67 0.20 -3.35 -24.99
N SER A 68 -0.83 -3.33 -25.83
CA SER A 68 -2.24 -3.36 -25.43
C SER A 68 -2.94 -4.52 -26.15
N PRO A 69 -3.05 -5.69 -25.51
CA PRO A 69 -3.65 -6.88 -26.11
C PRO A 69 -5.08 -6.65 -26.65
N LEU A 70 -5.84 -5.76 -26.00
CA LEU A 70 -7.23 -5.49 -26.36
C LEU A 70 -7.38 -4.56 -27.57
N ASN A 71 -6.32 -3.85 -27.97
CA ASN A 71 -6.40 -2.91 -29.10
C ASN A 71 -6.72 -3.62 -30.41
N HIS A 72 -6.18 -4.82 -30.63
CA HIS A 72 -6.50 -5.62 -31.82
C HIS A 72 -8.01 -5.86 -31.95
N GLY A 73 -8.67 -6.19 -30.84
CA GLY A 73 -10.11 -6.42 -30.82
C GLY A 73 -10.92 -5.15 -31.08
N PHE A 74 -10.53 -4.04 -30.47
CA PHE A 74 -11.21 -2.75 -30.67
C PHE A 74 -10.98 -2.15 -32.07
N ASN A 75 -9.77 -2.23 -32.63
CA ASN A 75 -9.50 -1.88 -34.02
C ASN A 75 -10.41 -2.68 -34.96
N ARG A 76 -10.57 -3.97 -34.64
CA ARG A 76 -11.59 -4.91 -35.10
C ARG A 76 -12.98 -4.29 -35.25
N MET A 77 -13.52 -3.94 -34.09
CA MET A 77 -14.92 -3.55 -33.93
C MET A 77 -15.22 -2.16 -34.49
N PHE A 78 -14.28 -1.23 -34.32
CA PHE A 78 -14.47 0.18 -34.68
C PHE A 78 -13.87 0.54 -36.05
N ASN A 79 -13.21 -0.42 -36.74
CA ASN A 79 -12.45 -0.19 -37.97
C ASN A 79 -11.49 1.01 -37.86
N CYS A 80 -10.75 1.06 -36.74
CA CYS A 80 -9.85 2.16 -36.37
C CYS A 80 -8.40 1.68 -36.23
N SER A 81 -7.46 2.62 -36.19
CA SER A 81 -6.04 2.32 -35.91
C SER A 81 -5.76 2.27 -34.40
N ASP A 82 -4.63 1.66 -34.04
CA ASP A 82 -4.17 1.56 -32.64
C ASP A 82 -4.11 2.91 -31.93
N ASN A 83 -3.76 3.99 -32.64
CA ASN A 83 -3.68 5.33 -32.09
C ASN A 83 -5.04 5.84 -31.60
N ILE A 84 -6.13 5.52 -32.32
CA ILE A 84 -7.49 5.97 -31.97
C ILE A 84 -8.03 5.09 -30.83
N THR A 85 -7.82 3.78 -30.95
CA THR A 85 -8.25 2.81 -29.95
C THR A 85 -7.54 2.99 -28.60
N GLY A 86 -6.29 3.44 -28.60
CA GLY A 86 -5.56 3.76 -27.37
C GLY A 86 -6.23 4.81 -26.49
N TRP A 87 -7.07 5.70 -27.06
CA TRP A 87 -7.84 6.66 -26.28
C TRP A 87 -8.88 6.00 -25.37
N LEU A 88 -9.33 4.79 -25.69
CA LEU A 88 -10.27 4.02 -24.85
C LEU A 88 -9.65 3.61 -23.51
N SER A 89 -8.32 3.56 -23.40
CA SER A 89 -7.63 3.25 -22.14
C SER A 89 -7.53 4.44 -21.18
N ILE A 90 -7.70 5.68 -21.68
CA ILE A 90 -7.49 6.91 -20.90
C ILE A 90 -8.37 6.99 -19.64
N PRO A 91 -9.69 6.69 -19.69
CA PRO A 91 -10.52 6.73 -18.48
C PRO A 91 -10.01 5.79 -17.38
N ALA A 92 -9.54 4.59 -17.76
CA ALA A 92 -8.97 3.64 -16.83
C ALA A 92 -7.64 4.16 -16.24
N THR A 93 -6.74 4.68 -17.09
CA THR A 93 -5.47 5.26 -16.64
C THR A 93 -5.69 6.45 -15.69
N PHE A 94 -6.66 7.31 -15.97
CA PHE A 94 -7.01 8.44 -15.12
C PHE A 94 -7.52 7.96 -13.75
N ALA A 95 -8.44 7.00 -13.73
CA ALA A 95 -8.95 6.43 -12.48
C ALA A 95 -7.83 5.79 -11.63
N THR A 96 -6.95 5.02 -12.26
CA THR A 96 -5.78 4.42 -11.60
C THR A 96 -4.85 5.49 -11.03
N GLY A 97 -4.52 6.53 -11.80
CA GLY A 97 -3.69 7.64 -11.35
C GLY A 97 -4.27 8.33 -10.11
N GLN A 98 -5.56 8.65 -10.11
CA GLN A 98 -6.23 9.25 -8.95
C GLN A 98 -6.22 8.32 -7.72
N GLY A 99 -6.43 7.01 -7.92
CA GLY A 99 -6.38 6.03 -6.83
C GLY A 99 -5.00 5.98 -6.15
N PHE A 100 -3.93 5.96 -6.94
CA PHE A 100 -2.56 6.02 -6.39
C PHE A 100 -2.27 7.36 -5.71
N VAL A 101 -2.76 8.48 -6.26
CA VAL A 101 -2.63 9.80 -5.63
C VAL A 101 -3.26 9.83 -4.25
N GLN A 102 -4.47 9.31 -4.13
CA GLN A 102 -5.16 9.23 -2.85
C GLN A 102 -4.40 8.32 -1.86
N SER A 103 -3.92 7.17 -2.33
CA SER A 103 -3.21 6.18 -1.53
C SER A 103 -1.88 6.71 -0.97
N TYR A 104 -0.98 7.24 -1.83
CA TYR A 104 0.30 7.74 -1.36
C TYR A 104 0.13 8.97 -0.46
N SER A 105 -0.84 9.84 -0.76
CA SER A 105 -1.05 11.07 0.02
C SER A 105 -1.45 10.74 1.45
N LYS A 106 -2.26 9.69 1.64
CA LYS A 106 -2.61 9.16 2.96
C LYS A 106 -1.39 8.60 3.68
N ILE A 107 -0.56 7.80 3.00
CA ILE A 107 0.67 7.25 3.59
C ILE A 107 1.59 8.38 4.07
N LEU A 108 1.85 9.38 3.23
CA LEU A 108 2.70 10.53 3.58
C LEU A 108 2.11 11.33 4.75
N THR A 109 0.80 11.57 4.76
CA THR A 109 0.12 12.29 5.84
C THR A 109 0.21 11.52 7.16
N CYS A 110 -0.03 10.20 7.15
CA CYS A 110 0.09 9.36 8.34
C CYS A 110 1.54 9.34 8.88
N MET A 111 2.54 9.22 8.01
CA MET A 111 3.96 9.30 8.39
C MET A 111 4.32 10.67 9.00
N ALA A 112 3.79 11.76 8.45
CA ALA A 112 3.97 13.09 9.01
C ALA A 112 3.29 13.25 10.38
N GLY A 113 2.12 12.63 10.58
CA GLY A 113 1.41 12.58 11.86
C GLY A 113 2.21 11.87 12.96
N SER A 114 2.93 10.80 12.62
CA SER A 114 3.84 10.09 13.55
C SER A 114 5.23 10.74 13.67
N GLY A 115 5.43 11.94 13.08
CA GLY A 115 6.71 12.67 13.15
C GLY A 115 7.86 12.08 12.31
N LEU A 116 7.58 11.11 11.44
CA LEU A 116 8.55 10.50 10.52
C LEU A 116 8.85 11.40 9.31
N LEU A 117 7.95 12.32 8.97
CA LEU A 117 8.09 13.32 7.91
C LEU A 117 7.89 14.75 8.47
N PRO A 118 8.32 15.80 7.74
CA PRO A 118 8.11 17.18 8.15
C PRO A 118 6.64 17.50 8.45
N ALA A 119 6.38 18.20 9.56
CA ALA A 119 5.02 18.51 10.03
C ALA A 119 4.15 19.25 9.00
N LYS A 120 4.76 20.00 8.07
CA LYS A 120 4.04 20.67 6.97
C LYS A 120 3.25 19.68 6.11
N MET A 121 3.72 18.44 5.96
CA MET A 121 3.02 17.42 5.16
C MET A 121 1.75 16.89 5.85
N TYR A 122 1.63 17.08 7.17
CA TYR A 122 0.41 16.75 7.92
C TYR A 122 -0.65 17.86 7.82
N GLU A 123 -0.25 19.07 7.46
CA GLU A 123 -1.15 20.23 7.42
C GLU A 123 -2.22 20.06 6.33
N LYS A 124 -3.48 20.23 6.73
CA LYS A 124 -4.62 20.17 5.84
C LYS A 124 -4.99 21.58 5.38
N HIS A 125 -5.40 21.71 4.12
CA HIS A 125 -5.89 22.96 3.57
C HIS A 125 -7.09 23.48 4.36
N LYS A 126 -7.13 24.77 4.68
CA LYS A 126 -8.14 25.39 5.57
C LYS A 126 -9.58 25.14 5.11
N THR A 127 -9.83 25.24 3.80
CA THR A 127 -11.18 25.14 3.23
C THR A 127 -11.51 23.72 2.76
N LEU A 128 -10.56 23.06 2.10
CA LEU A 128 -10.77 21.79 1.42
C LEU A 128 -10.44 20.59 2.31
N LYS A 129 -9.77 20.82 3.45
CA LYS A 129 -9.31 19.80 4.39
C LYS A 129 -8.43 18.71 3.75
N THR A 130 -7.85 19.00 2.57
CA THR A 130 -6.96 18.10 1.82
C THR A 130 -5.49 18.32 2.21
N PRO A 131 -4.66 17.26 2.27
CA PRO A 131 -3.24 17.40 2.59
C PRO A 131 -2.45 17.88 1.35
N THR A 132 -2.56 19.18 1.03
CA THR A 132 -2.02 19.77 -0.21
C THR A 132 -0.52 19.55 -0.35
N TYR A 133 0.26 19.70 0.73
CA TYR A 133 1.71 19.52 0.68
C TYR A 133 2.11 18.06 0.41
N ALA A 134 1.39 17.09 0.97
CA ALA A 134 1.65 15.68 0.72
C ALA A 134 1.33 15.30 -0.74
N ILE A 135 0.20 15.79 -1.26
CA ILE A 135 -0.21 15.59 -2.66
C ILE A 135 0.85 16.19 -3.59
N LEU A 136 1.20 17.46 -3.38
CA LEU A 136 2.16 18.19 -4.22
C LEU A 136 3.54 17.51 -4.21
N PHE A 137 4.06 17.16 -3.03
CA PHE A 137 5.36 16.49 -2.92
C PHE A 137 5.38 15.17 -3.69
N GLY A 138 4.37 14.30 -3.47
CA GLY A 138 4.30 13.03 -4.17
C GLY A 138 4.09 13.19 -5.68
N SER A 139 3.26 14.13 -6.12
CA SER A 139 3.03 14.38 -7.55
C SER A 139 4.28 14.93 -8.24
N VAL A 140 4.97 15.89 -7.64
CA VAL A 140 6.21 16.47 -8.19
C VAL A 140 7.31 15.42 -8.24
N ALA A 141 7.48 14.61 -7.19
CA ALA A 141 8.46 13.54 -7.16
C ALA A 141 8.17 12.47 -8.24
N SER A 142 6.92 12.02 -8.36
CA SER A 142 6.51 11.06 -9.39
C SER A 142 6.70 11.63 -10.79
N TYR A 143 6.34 12.89 -11.02
CA TYR A 143 6.50 13.53 -12.33
C TYR A 143 7.97 13.75 -12.70
N ALA A 144 8.81 14.13 -11.73
CA ALA A 144 10.26 14.20 -11.92
C ALA A 144 10.84 12.82 -12.29
N LEU A 145 10.36 11.75 -11.67
CA LEU A 145 10.76 10.39 -12.01
C LEU A 145 10.36 10.01 -13.44
N CYS A 146 9.18 10.40 -13.91
CA CYS A 146 8.77 10.22 -15.31
C CYS A 146 9.70 10.96 -16.30
N PHE A 147 10.21 12.14 -15.95
CA PHE A 147 11.20 12.81 -16.79
C PHE A 147 12.52 12.05 -16.83
N VAL A 148 13.02 11.58 -15.69
CA VAL A 148 14.26 10.80 -15.64
C VAL A 148 14.11 9.52 -16.46
N ASP A 149 12.98 8.82 -16.34
CA ASP A 149 12.65 7.65 -17.13
C ASP A 149 12.64 7.94 -18.64
N TYR A 150 12.05 9.06 -19.05
CA TYR A 150 12.05 9.47 -20.46
C TYR A 150 13.45 9.63 -21.06
N TYR A 151 14.42 10.14 -20.29
CA TYR A 151 15.79 10.35 -20.77
C TYR A 151 16.68 9.11 -20.68
N TYR A 152 16.48 8.26 -19.66
CA TYR A 152 17.37 7.13 -19.36
C TYR A 152 16.75 5.76 -19.65
N SER A 153 15.48 5.70 -20.09
CA SER A 153 14.74 4.47 -20.40
C SER A 153 14.84 3.44 -19.26
N LEU A 154 14.32 3.82 -18.10
CA LEU A 154 14.40 3.05 -16.85
C LEU A 154 13.14 2.23 -16.57
N ASP A 155 12.26 2.06 -17.55
CA ASP A 155 10.91 1.48 -17.38
C ASP A 155 10.97 0.09 -16.75
N ALA A 156 11.83 -0.78 -17.30
CA ALA A 156 12.03 -2.14 -16.80
C ALA A 156 12.65 -2.13 -15.38
N MET A 157 13.63 -1.26 -15.14
CA MET A 157 14.30 -1.14 -13.84
C MET A 157 13.34 -0.62 -12.77
N LEU A 158 12.54 0.41 -13.07
CA LEU A 158 11.55 0.99 -12.16
C LEU A 158 10.45 -0.02 -11.84
N PHE A 159 9.94 -0.73 -12.84
CA PHE A 159 8.95 -1.80 -12.66
C PHE A 159 9.49 -2.88 -11.72
N ASN A 160 10.67 -3.42 -12.02
CA ASN A 160 11.28 -4.51 -11.23
C ASN A 160 11.62 -4.05 -9.80
N THR A 161 12.14 -2.83 -9.62
CA THR A 161 12.41 -2.21 -8.31
C THR A 161 11.13 -2.12 -7.48
N CYS A 162 10.05 -1.62 -8.07
CA CYS A 162 8.73 -1.53 -7.42
C CYS A 162 8.21 -2.91 -7.00
N MET A 163 8.37 -3.93 -7.84
CA MET A 163 7.93 -5.30 -7.53
C MET A 163 8.69 -5.91 -6.34
N VAL A 164 10.00 -5.68 -6.25
CA VAL A 164 10.80 -6.14 -5.11
C VAL A 164 10.40 -5.37 -3.84
N MET A 165 10.29 -4.04 -3.88
CA MET A 165 9.83 -3.26 -2.72
C MET A 165 8.42 -3.65 -2.27
N GLY A 166 7.51 -3.91 -3.22
CA GLY A 166 6.17 -4.45 -2.98
C GLY A 166 6.23 -5.79 -2.27
N SER A 167 7.07 -6.72 -2.75
CA SER A 167 7.25 -8.04 -2.12
C SER A 167 7.72 -7.94 -0.66
N ILE A 168 8.63 -7.01 -0.35
CA ILE A 168 9.09 -6.73 1.02
C ILE A 168 7.94 -6.20 1.88
N SER A 169 7.19 -5.23 1.36
CA SER A 169 6.02 -4.65 2.02
C SER A 169 4.96 -5.71 2.34
N TYR A 170 4.53 -6.52 1.37
CA TYR A 170 3.51 -7.54 1.61
C TYR A 170 4.00 -8.66 2.52
N THR A 171 5.28 -9.04 2.44
CA THR A 171 5.89 -9.99 3.39
C THR A 171 5.85 -9.44 4.81
N SER A 172 6.21 -8.16 5.00
CA SER A 172 6.15 -7.51 6.31
C SER A 172 4.73 -7.48 6.89
N GLN A 173 3.70 -7.25 6.06
CA GLN A 173 2.30 -7.28 6.47
C GLN A 173 1.86 -8.68 6.91
N CYS A 174 2.29 -9.73 6.19
CA CYS A 174 2.01 -11.12 6.58
C CYS A 174 2.70 -11.50 7.90
N VAL A 175 3.95 -11.09 8.09
CA VAL A 175 4.69 -11.29 9.36
C VAL A 175 3.98 -10.55 10.50
N GLY A 176 3.55 -9.30 10.27
CA GLY A 176 2.76 -8.53 11.23
C GLY A 176 1.45 -9.22 11.62
N TYR A 177 0.73 -9.80 10.66
CA TYR A 177 -0.47 -10.58 10.94
C TYR A 177 -0.18 -11.79 11.84
N ILE A 178 0.88 -12.55 11.55
CA ILE A 178 1.28 -13.72 12.35
C ILE A 178 1.68 -13.29 13.77
N TYR A 179 2.44 -12.19 13.89
CA TYR A 179 2.88 -11.62 15.16
C TYR A 179 1.68 -11.19 16.02
N LEU A 180 0.74 -10.40 15.47
CA LEU A 180 -0.47 -9.95 16.17
C LEU A 180 -1.36 -11.13 16.59
N LYS A 181 -1.46 -12.16 15.74
CA LYS A 181 -2.24 -13.37 16.06
C LYS A 181 -1.61 -14.21 17.17
N LYS A 182 -0.27 -14.17 17.32
CA LYS A 182 0.46 -14.90 18.36
C LYS A 182 0.44 -14.15 19.70
N ASN A 183 0.75 -12.86 19.69
CA ASN A 183 1.01 -12.08 20.91
C ASN A 183 -0.23 -11.37 21.46
N PHE A 184 -1.16 -10.93 20.60
CA PHE A 184 -2.37 -10.22 20.99
C PHE A 184 -3.62 -11.08 20.76
N ARG A 185 -3.75 -12.15 21.55
CA ARG A 185 -4.86 -13.12 21.41
C ARG A 185 -6.20 -12.58 21.91
N THR A 186 -6.18 -11.70 22.90
CA THR A 186 -7.35 -11.09 23.57
C THR A 186 -7.99 -9.94 22.78
N MET A 187 -7.30 -9.41 21.77
CA MET A 187 -7.83 -8.35 20.91
C MET A 187 -9.07 -8.84 20.14
N GLU A 188 -10.17 -8.08 20.23
CA GLU A 188 -11.40 -8.35 19.50
C GLU A 188 -11.16 -8.28 17.99
N ARG A 189 -11.59 -9.32 17.26
CA ARG A 189 -11.47 -9.39 15.80
C ARG A 189 -12.84 -9.54 15.18
N LYS A 190 -13.38 -8.44 14.64
CA LYS A 190 -14.66 -8.42 13.89
C LYS A 190 -14.58 -9.23 12.60
N PHE A 191 -13.41 -9.27 11.96
CA PHE A 191 -13.13 -10.12 10.81
C PHE A 191 -12.04 -11.15 11.12
N LYS A 192 -12.28 -12.42 10.77
CA LYS A 192 -11.32 -13.52 10.90
C LYS A 192 -11.01 -14.08 9.53
N SER A 193 -9.72 -14.06 9.15
CA SER A 193 -9.27 -14.67 7.89
C SER A 193 -9.61 -16.17 7.86
N PRO A 194 -10.26 -16.67 6.79
CA PRO A 194 -10.68 -18.07 6.68
C PRO A 194 -9.47 -19.03 6.58
N LEU A 195 -8.39 -18.62 5.90
CA LEU A 195 -7.17 -19.41 5.72
C LEU A 195 -6.19 -19.29 6.89
N GLY A 196 -6.43 -18.33 7.79
CA GLY A 196 -5.66 -18.16 9.02
C GLY A 196 -4.15 -18.04 8.80
N LYS A 197 -3.37 -18.75 9.64
CA LYS A 197 -1.89 -18.69 9.59
C LYS A 197 -1.31 -19.36 8.34
N ALA A 198 -1.96 -20.42 7.85
CA ALA A 198 -1.49 -21.15 6.67
C ALA A 198 -1.55 -20.27 5.42
N GLY A 199 -2.63 -19.49 5.24
CA GLY A 199 -2.73 -18.52 4.15
C GLY A 199 -1.63 -17.45 4.19
N ALA A 200 -1.29 -16.94 5.37
CA ALA A 200 -0.20 -15.99 5.55
C ALA A 200 1.17 -16.59 5.20
N MET A 201 1.44 -17.84 5.61
CA MET A 201 2.68 -18.54 5.25
C MET A 201 2.80 -18.81 3.75
N CYS A 202 1.70 -19.25 3.11
CA CYS A 202 1.66 -19.43 1.67
C CYS A 202 1.96 -18.11 0.94
N SER A 203 1.34 -17.00 1.39
CA SER A 203 1.57 -15.67 0.83
C SER A 203 3.04 -15.25 0.95
N ILE A 204 3.67 -15.47 2.10
CA ILE A 204 5.11 -15.18 2.29
C ILE A 204 5.95 -15.96 1.27
N ILE A 205 5.68 -17.25 1.07
CA ILE A 205 6.41 -18.08 0.09
C ILE A 205 6.23 -17.50 -1.33
N VAL A 206 5.00 -17.12 -1.70
CA VAL A 206 4.70 -16.52 -3.01
C VAL A 206 5.49 -15.22 -3.22
N TRP A 207 5.51 -14.33 -2.22
CA TRP A 207 6.27 -13.09 -2.31
C TRP A 207 7.79 -13.30 -2.34
N MET A 208 8.30 -14.31 -1.63
CA MET A 208 9.70 -14.70 -1.70
C MET A 208 10.07 -15.26 -3.08
N VAL A 209 9.21 -16.10 -3.67
CA VAL A 209 9.39 -16.58 -5.05
C VAL A 209 9.35 -15.41 -6.03
N LEU A 210 8.48 -14.42 -5.81
CA LEU A 210 8.43 -13.20 -6.64
C LEU A 210 9.75 -12.43 -6.56
N ALA A 211 10.27 -12.20 -5.35
CA ALA A 211 11.54 -11.50 -5.17
C ALA A 211 12.69 -12.23 -5.88
N VAL A 212 12.76 -13.56 -5.74
CA VAL A 212 13.76 -14.39 -6.44
C VAL A 212 13.58 -14.33 -7.96
N ALA A 213 12.34 -14.35 -8.45
CA ALA A 213 12.04 -14.24 -9.87
C ALA A 213 12.54 -12.91 -10.46
N VAL A 214 12.33 -11.79 -9.76
CA VAL A 214 12.81 -10.48 -10.21
C VAL A 214 14.33 -10.40 -10.17
N ILE A 215 14.95 -10.79 -9.06
CA ILE A 215 16.40 -10.66 -8.86
C ILE A 215 17.19 -11.59 -9.80
N GLY A 216 16.71 -12.83 -10.01
CA GLY A 216 17.46 -13.86 -10.71
C GLY A 216 17.13 -14.01 -12.19
N PHE A 217 15.92 -13.67 -12.64
CA PHE A 217 15.41 -14.14 -13.94
C PHE A 217 14.98 -13.03 -14.91
N GLN A 218 14.97 -11.76 -14.50
CA GLN A 218 14.55 -10.66 -15.38
C GLN A 218 15.63 -10.11 -16.30
N GLY A 219 16.88 -10.59 -16.18
CA GLY A 219 17.94 -10.21 -17.12
C GLY A 219 18.38 -8.74 -17.02
N ASP A 220 18.06 -8.09 -15.90
CA ASP A 220 18.31 -6.66 -15.64
C ASP A 220 19.70 -6.38 -15.05
N ASN A 221 20.67 -7.28 -15.25
CA ASN A 221 22.03 -7.19 -14.66
C ASN A 221 22.08 -6.87 -13.15
N GLN A 222 21.00 -7.17 -12.41
CA GLN A 222 20.80 -6.83 -10.99
C GLN A 222 20.71 -5.32 -10.67
N GLU A 223 20.51 -4.45 -11.67
CA GLU A 223 20.39 -3.00 -11.48
C GLU A 223 19.21 -2.64 -10.57
N SER A 224 18.03 -3.24 -10.80
CA SER A 224 16.87 -3.08 -9.91
C SER A 224 17.17 -3.48 -8.46
N PHE A 225 17.94 -4.54 -8.23
CA PHE A 225 18.26 -4.98 -6.88
C PHE A 225 19.20 -3.98 -6.19
N ILE A 226 20.19 -3.47 -6.91
CA ILE A 226 21.08 -2.40 -6.42
C ILE A 226 20.25 -1.15 -6.10
N ALA A 227 19.32 -0.76 -6.97
CA ALA A 227 18.43 0.38 -6.73
C ALA A 227 17.63 0.21 -5.43
N VAL A 228 17.05 -0.97 -5.19
CA VAL A 228 16.35 -1.28 -3.93
C VAL A 228 17.28 -1.12 -2.72
N LEU A 229 18.50 -1.67 -2.79
CA LEU A 229 19.47 -1.55 -1.69
C LEU A 229 19.85 -0.09 -1.42
N VAL A 230 20.08 0.71 -2.46
CA VAL A 230 20.39 2.14 -2.34
C VAL A 230 19.22 2.89 -1.71
N ILE A 231 17.99 2.65 -2.17
CA ILE A 231 16.78 3.27 -1.60
C ILE A 231 16.62 2.90 -0.13
N LEU A 232 16.74 1.61 0.21
CA LEU A 232 16.64 1.15 1.60
C LEU A 232 17.75 1.73 2.48
N PHE A 233 18.97 1.86 1.95
CA PHE A 233 20.09 2.47 2.63
C PHE A 233 19.83 3.96 2.91
N ILE A 234 19.40 4.73 1.91
CA ILE A 234 19.05 6.14 2.06
C ILE A 234 17.92 6.33 3.08
N CYS A 235 16.85 5.52 2.98
CA CYS A 235 15.74 5.55 3.92
C CYS A 235 16.19 5.19 5.35
N SER A 236 17.11 4.23 5.49
CA SER A 236 17.67 3.81 6.77
C SER A 236 18.57 4.90 7.37
N MET A 237 19.39 5.58 6.56
CA MET A 237 20.16 6.74 7.01
C MET A 237 19.24 7.88 7.46
N TYR A 238 18.23 8.22 6.67
CA TYR A 238 17.22 9.22 7.05
C TYR A 238 16.56 8.87 8.38
N TYR A 239 16.22 7.59 8.59
CA TYR A 239 15.63 7.13 9.84
C TYR A 239 16.58 7.33 11.03
N GLN A 240 17.84 6.93 10.91
CA GLN A 240 18.82 7.02 12.00
C GLN A 240 19.18 8.47 12.37
N PHE A 241 19.36 9.34 11.38
CA PHE A 241 19.83 10.71 11.62
C PHE A 241 18.71 11.71 11.95
N TYR A 242 17.51 11.50 11.41
CA TYR A 242 16.42 12.48 11.54
C TYR A 242 15.18 11.90 12.21
N ALA A 243 14.65 10.79 11.68
CA ALA A 243 13.32 10.31 12.09
C ALA A 243 13.30 9.74 13.52
N LYS A 244 14.35 9.03 13.95
CA LYS A 244 14.46 8.43 15.30
C LYS A 244 14.27 9.46 16.42
N PHE A 245 14.72 10.70 16.22
CA PHE A 245 14.65 11.76 17.23
C PHE A 245 13.30 12.50 17.27
N ARG A 246 12.45 12.33 16.24
CA ARG A 246 11.18 13.06 16.10
C ARG A 246 9.96 12.16 16.10
N GLN A 247 10.15 10.84 16.03
CA GLN A 247 9.09 9.85 16.00
C GLN A 247 8.22 9.97 17.27
N LYS A 248 6.90 10.03 17.06
CA LYS A 248 5.88 10.04 18.11
C LYS A 248 4.77 9.10 17.70
N PHE A 249 4.05 8.54 18.66
CA PHE A 249 2.80 7.86 18.36
C PHE A 249 1.80 8.90 17.88
N SER A 250 1.27 8.69 16.68
CA SER A 250 0.13 9.47 16.21
C SER A 250 -1.07 9.24 17.14
N ASP A 251 -1.98 10.21 17.23
CA ASP A 251 -3.17 10.08 18.08
C ASP A 251 -4.01 8.86 17.70
N GLU A 252 -4.08 8.51 16.41
CA GLU A 252 -4.76 7.31 15.90
C GLU A 252 -4.07 6.01 16.35
N GLU A 253 -2.73 5.98 16.32
CA GLU A 253 -1.93 4.83 16.75
C GLU A 253 -2.10 4.61 18.25
N ARG A 254 -2.02 5.70 19.04
CA ARG A 254 -2.21 5.67 20.49
C ARG A 254 -3.57 5.07 20.84
N MET A 255 -4.65 5.49 20.19
CA MET A 255 -5.97 4.94 20.43
C MET A 255 -6.05 3.44 20.09
N SER A 256 -5.49 3.02 18.95
CA SER A 256 -5.55 1.61 18.54
C SER A 256 -4.69 0.66 19.40
N LEU A 257 -3.51 1.12 19.85
CA LEU A 257 -2.58 0.32 20.66
C LEU A 257 -2.93 0.32 22.15
N PHE A 258 -3.62 1.36 22.63
CA PHE A 258 -4.08 1.44 24.01
C PHE A 258 -5.05 0.28 24.33
N PHE A 259 -6.03 0.02 23.46
CA PHE A 259 -6.94 -1.14 23.58
C PHE A 259 -6.23 -2.50 23.47
N ALA A 260 -5.05 -2.55 22.85
CA ALA A 260 -4.27 -3.78 22.73
C ALA A 260 -3.51 -4.14 24.02
N HIS A 261 -3.14 -3.15 24.83
CA HIS A 261 -2.33 -3.31 26.04
C HIS A 261 -3.16 -3.25 27.33
N VAL A 262 -4.20 -2.41 27.37
CA VAL A 262 -5.14 -2.34 28.49
C VAL A 262 -6.29 -3.27 28.14
N GLY A 263 -6.11 -4.56 28.45
CA GLY A 263 -7.08 -5.59 28.13
C GLY A 263 -8.38 -5.42 28.91
N THR A 264 -9.28 -4.53 28.48
CA THR A 264 -10.73 -4.57 28.77
C THR A 264 -11.43 -3.62 27.79
N PRO A 265 -12.46 -4.06 27.04
CA PRO A 265 -13.28 -3.16 26.26
C PRO A 265 -14.24 -2.46 27.23
N LEU A 266 -13.86 -1.29 27.75
CA LEU A 266 -14.88 -0.35 28.18
C LEU A 266 -15.53 0.18 26.90
N LEU A 267 -16.78 -0.22 26.72
CA LEU A 267 -17.68 0.26 25.68
C LEU A 267 -17.67 1.79 25.70
N VAL A 268 -16.89 2.42 24.82
CA VAL A 268 -17.06 3.83 24.52
C VAL A 268 -17.64 3.91 23.11
N ASP A 269 -18.97 3.85 23.08
CA ASP A 269 -19.80 3.95 21.88
C ASP A 269 -20.15 5.40 21.54
N ASP A 270 -19.37 6.38 22.04
CA ASP A 270 -19.63 7.78 21.73
C ASP A 270 -18.35 8.63 21.70
N ARG A 271 -18.08 9.29 20.57
CA ARG A 271 -16.94 10.20 20.39
C ARG A 271 -16.95 11.39 21.36
N THR A 272 -18.12 11.70 21.93
CA THR A 272 -18.38 12.84 22.82
C THR A 272 -18.01 12.58 24.29
N GLN A 273 -18.04 11.32 24.76
CA GLN A 273 -17.67 11.00 26.15
C GLN A 273 -16.16 10.85 26.38
N PHE A 274 -15.38 10.49 25.35
CA PHE A 274 -13.93 10.34 25.47
C PHE A 274 -13.24 11.70 25.68
N ASP A 275 -13.73 12.77 25.06
CA ASP A 275 -13.25 14.14 25.29
C ASP A 275 -13.47 14.59 26.74
N GLN A 276 -14.53 14.10 27.41
CA GLN A 276 -14.79 14.41 28.81
C GLN A 276 -13.85 13.66 29.77
N ILE A 277 -13.55 12.38 29.50
CA ILE A 277 -12.67 11.56 30.38
C ILE A 277 -11.20 11.98 30.24
N VAL A 278 -10.76 12.33 29.02
CA VAL A 278 -9.38 12.83 28.79
C VAL A 278 -9.18 14.21 29.42
N CYS A 279 -10.23 15.02 29.54
CA CYS A 279 -10.17 16.32 30.20
C CYS A 279 -10.31 16.26 31.73
N SER A 280 -10.85 15.17 32.32
CA SER A 280 -11.21 15.14 33.74
C SER A 280 -10.15 14.60 34.70
N GLU A 281 -9.18 13.79 34.25
CA GLU A 281 -8.15 13.22 35.14
C GLU A 281 -6.72 13.32 34.58
N PRO A 282 -6.09 14.51 34.66
CA PRO A 282 -4.68 14.70 34.31
C PRO A 282 -3.71 13.86 35.16
N GLN A 283 -4.13 13.38 36.34
CA GLN A 283 -3.28 12.56 37.23
C GLN A 283 -3.09 11.12 36.74
N GLN A 284 -4.08 10.51 36.06
CA GLN A 284 -3.96 9.16 35.50
C GLN A 284 -3.03 9.15 34.28
N LEU A 285 -3.04 10.22 33.48
CA LEU A 285 -2.13 10.43 32.34
C LEU A 285 -0.67 10.58 32.79
N GLN A 286 -0.41 11.28 33.89
CA GLN A 286 0.94 11.41 34.46
C GLN A 286 1.45 10.09 35.04
N ALA A 287 0.62 9.35 35.76
CA ALA A 287 1.00 8.04 36.32
C ALA A 287 1.34 7.01 35.22
N VAL A 288 0.61 7.02 34.10
CA VAL A 288 0.91 6.14 32.95
C VAL A 288 2.15 6.62 32.18
N GLN A 289 2.38 7.93 32.05
CA GLN A 289 3.61 8.47 31.46
C GLN A 289 4.85 8.10 32.28
N GLU A 290 4.78 8.22 33.61
CA GLU A 290 5.86 7.80 34.51
C GLU A 290 6.07 6.28 34.46
N PHE A 291 5.00 5.47 34.44
CA PHE A 291 5.14 4.01 34.37
C PHE A 291 5.78 3.56 33.05
N THR A 292 5.42 4.21 31.93
CA THR A 292 5.95 3.86 30.60
C THR A 292 7.39 4.34 30.41
N GLN A 293 7.77 5.52 30.92
CA GLN A 293 9.16 5.99 30.89
C GLN A 293 10.07 5.16 31.81
N THR A 294 9.59 4.79 33.00
CA THR A 294 10.40 4.08 33.99
C THR A 294 10.68 2.63 33.59
N HIS A 295 9.74 1.97 32.88
CA HIS A 295 9.92 0.58 32.43
C HIS A 295 10.54 0.44 31.03
N TYR A 296 10.38 1.42 30.13
CA TYR A 296 10.84 1.28 28.74
C TYR A 296 11.91 2.29 28.30
N GLY A 297 12.35 3.20 29.16
CA GLY A 297 13.45 4.13 28.88
C GLY A 297 14.84 3.48 28.71
N ARG A 298 14.97 2.16 28.86
CA ARG A 298 16.25 1.42 28.72
C ARG A 298 16.37 0.56 27.46
N VAL A 299 15.40 0.59 26.54
CA VAL A 299 15.44 -0.23 25.30
C VAL A 299 15.20 0.61 24.03
N LEU A 300 15.85 1.78 23.93
CA LEU A 300 15.99 2.56 22.70
C LEU A 300 17.40 3.13 22.50
#